data_AF-A0A373NAT0-F1
#
_entry.id   AF-A0A373NAT0-F1
#
_cell.length_a   1.000
_cell.length_b   1.000
_cell.length_c   1.000
_cell.angle_alpha   90.00
_cell.angle_beta   90.00
_cell.angle_gamma   90.00
#
_symmetry.space_group_name_H-M   'P 1'
#
loop_
_entity.id
_entity.type
_entity.pdbx_description
1 polymer ?
#
loop_
_entity_poly.entity_id
_entity_poly.type
_entity_poly.pdbx_seq_one_letter_code
_entity_poly.pdbx_strand_id
1 'polypeptide(L)' 'MKFKPTVMLHGSVLKPLKEGQKAHYCQNGLWHSTSKVMRVLEQTNEHVKFETEAVCYCINFYGDSAGIVTLAA' A
#
# COMPACT_ATOMS: atom_id res chain seq x y z
N MET A 1 4.59 16.87 17.45
CA MET A 1 4.03 16.30 16.20
C MET A 1 3.40 14.96 16.55
N LYS A 2 2.13 14.71 16.23
CA LYS A 2 1.52 13.38 16.42
C LYS A 2 2.04 12.47 15.31
N PHE A 3 2.74 11.41 15.68
CA PHE A 3 3.19 10.40 14.73
C PHE A 3 1.97 9.59 14.26
N LYS A 4 1.72 9.55 12.94
CA LYS A 4 0.69 8.65 12.41
C LYS A 4 1.28 7.23 12.37
N PRO A 5 0.57 6.20 12.83
CA PRO A 5 1.03 4.84 12.64
C PRO A 5 1.19 4.53 11.15
N THR A 6 2.21 3.72 10.84
CA THR A 6 2.47 3.24 9.48
C THR A 6 2.02 1.79 9.35
N VAL A 7 1.23 1.50 8.33
CA VAL A 7 0.81 0.15 7.96
C VAL A 7 1.59 -0.26 6.72
N MET A 8 2.31 -1.37 6.82
CA MET A 8 3.02 -2.00 5.70
C MET A 8 2.35 -3.31 5.34
N LEU A 9 2.00 -3.49 4.06
CA LEU A 9 1.37 -4.71 3.58
C LEU A 9 1.75 -5.02 2.12
N HIS A 10 1.51 -6.25 1.71
CA HIS A 10 1.65 -6.68 0.32
C HIS A 10 0.27 -6.82 -0.32
N GLY A 11 0.13 -6.41 -1.56
CA GLY A 11 -1.14 -6.44 -2.27
C GLY A 11 -1.10 -5.70 -3.59
N SER A 12 -2.23 -5.62 -4.27
CA SER A 12 -2.41 -4.79 -5.47
C SER A 12 -3.23 -3.56 -5.13
N VAL A 13 -2.98 -2.43 -5.78
CA VAL A 13 -3.72 -1.18 -5.56
C VAL A 13 -4.30 -0.69 -6.87
N LEU A 14 -5.54 -0.22 -6.84
CA LEU A 14 -6.17 0.40 -8.00
C LEU A 14 -5.52 1.76 -8.26
N LYS A 15 -4.86 1.90 -9.42
CA LYS A 15 -4.11 3.10 -9.81
C LYS A 15 -4.87 3.92 -10.87
N PRO A 16 -4.64 5.24 -10.95
CA PRO A 16 -3.77 6.05 -10.08
C PRO A 16 -4.44 6.40 -8.74
N LEU A 17 -3.66 6.55 -7.68
CA LEU A 17 -4.17 7.13 -6.43
C LEU A 17 -4.33 8.64 -6.59
N LYS A 18 -5.40 9.18 -6.00
CA LYS A 18 -5.69 10.62 -6.03
C LYS A 18 -6.03 11.11 -4.63
N GLU A 19 -5.54 12.29 -4.30
CA GLU A 19 -5.90 12.97 -3.06
C GLU A 19 -7.40 13.27 -3.03
N GLY A 20 -7.99 13.21 -1.84
CA GLY A 20 -9.42 13.34 -1.60
C GLY A 20 -10.27 12.11 -1.92
N GLN A 21 -9.72 11.10 -2.62
CA GLN A 21 -10.39 9.83 -2.93
C GLN A 21 -9.98 8.72 -1.97
N LYS A 22 -10.77 7.64 -1.89
CA LYS A 22 -10.38 6.44 -1.13
C LYS A 22 -9.39 5.62 -1.97
N ALA A 23 -8.37 5.04 -1.33
CA ALA A 23 -7.56 4.02 -1.96
C ALA A 23 -8.26 2.67 -1.86
N HIS A 24 -8.23 1.91 -2.95
CA HIS A 24 -8.75 0.54 -3.00
C HIS A 24 -7.60 -0.41 -3.26
N TYR A 25 -7.44 -1.40 -2.39
CA TYR A 25 -6.37 -2.38 -2.51
C TYR A 25 -6.90 -3.79 -2.29
N CYS A 26 -6.26 -4.76 -2.94
CA CYS A 26 -6.56 -6.17 -2.80
C CYS A 26 -5.41 -6.84 -2.04
N GLN A 27 -5.75 -7.59 -0.99
CA GLN A 27 -4.83 -8.38 -0.20
C GLN A 27 -5.39 -9.79 -0.06
N ASN A 28 -4.60 -10.80 -0.43
CA ASN A 28 -5.02 -12.22 -0.37
C ASN A 28 -6.38 -12.50 -1.05
N GLY A 29 -6.67 -11.82 -2.17
CA GLY A 29 -7.93 -11.96 -2.90
C GLY A 29 -9.12 -11.18 -2.32
N LEU A 30 -8.94 -10.45 -1.22
CA LEU A 30 -9.97 -9.61 -0.60
C LEU A 30 -9.73 -8.14 -0.91
N TRP A 31 -10.79 -7.45 -1.34
CA TRP A 31 -10.77 -6.02 -1.60
C TRP A 31 -11.04 -5.21 -0.34
N HIS A 32 -10.18 -4.22 -0.10
CA HIS A 32 -10.24 -3.29 1.01
C HIS A 32 -10.30 -1.85 0.49
N SER A 33 -10.90 -0.97 1.30
CA SER A 33 -10.98 0.46 1.02
C SER A 33 -10.46 1.24 2.22
N THR A 34 -9.60 2.22 1.99
CA THR A 34 -9.10 3.10 3.06
C THR A 34 -10.05 4.28 3.30
N SER A 35 -9.75 5.08 4.33
CA SER A 35 -10.19 6.48 4.39
C SER A 35 -9.66 7.29 3.20
N LYS A 36 -10.14 8.54 3.05
CA LYS A 36 -9.63 9.43 2.01
C LYS A 36 -8.12 9.59 2.10
N VAL A 37 -7.48 9.46 0.96
CA VAL A 37 -6.07 9.78 0.76
C VAL A 37 -5.92 11.28 0.95
N MET A 38 -5.14 11.68 1.94
CA MET A 38 -4.81 13.08 2.20
C MET A 38 -3.64 13.54 1.34
N ARG A 39 -2.67 12.64 1.12
CA ARG A 39 -1.48 12.93 0.33
C ARG A 39 -0.92 11.65 -0.28
N VAL A 40 -0.54 11.69 -1.55
CA VAL A 40 0.27 10.62 -2.16
C VAL A 40 1.75 10.99 -1.96
N LEU A 41 2.50 10.14 -1.27
CA LEU A 41 3.92 10.38 -0.97
C LEU A 41 4.82 9.82 -2.06
N GLU A 42 4.51 8.62 -2.54
CA GLU A 42 5.33 7.90 -3.50
C GLU A 42 4.44 6.92 -4.27
N GLN A 43 4.58 6.86 -5.59
CA GLN A 43 3.85 5.91 -6.42
C GLN A 43 4.76 5.38 -7.52
N THR A 44 5.21 4.14 -7.38
CA THR A 44 6.14 3.48 -8.31
C THR A 44 5.50 2.21 -8.89
N ASN A 45 6.28 1.45 -9.66
CA ASN A 45 5.89 0.13 -10.14
C ASN A 45 6.08 -0.97 -9.10
N GLU A 46 6.79 -0.69 -8.01
CA GLU A 46 7.14 -1.67 -6.96
C GLU A 46 6.29 -1.50 -5.71
N HIS A 47 5.91 -0.26 -5.38
CA HIS A 47 5.08 0.04 -4.22
C HIS A 47 4.34 1.36 -4.36
N VAL A 48 3.47 1.62 -3.40
CA VAL A 48 2.83 2.93 -3.23
C VAL A 48 2.80 3.32 -1.75
N LYS A 49 3.11 4.58 -1.47
CA LYS A 49 3.01 5.19 -0.15
C LYS A 49 2.07 6.38 -0.19
N PHE A 50 1.12 6.40 0.73
CA PHE A 50 0.17 7.49 0.84
C PHE A 50 -0.29 7.66 2.28
N GLU A 51 -0.72 8.88 2.60
CA GLU A 51 -1.28 9.20 3.90
C GLU A 51 -2.79 9.26 3.84
N THR A 52 -3.43 8.80 4.91
CA THR A 52 -4.81 9.11 5.24
C THR A 52 -4.84 10.06 6.43
N GLU A 53 -6.04 10.43 6.89
CA GLU A 53 -6.21 11.24 8.10
C GLU A 53 -5.51 10.62 9.33
N ALA A 54 -5.64 9.30 9.51
CA ALA A 54 -5.19 8.61 10.72
C ALA A 54 -3.91 7.77 10.54
N VAL A 55 -3.64 7.26 9.33
CA VAL A 55 -2.62 6.23 9.09
C VAL A 55 -1.83 6.51 7.81
N CYS A 56 -0.54 6.18 7.80
CA CYS A 56 0.28 6.14 6.58
C CYS A 56 0.34 4.71 6.04
N TYR A 57 -0.01 4.51 4.79
CA TYR A 57 0.04 3.20 4.13
C TYR A 57 1.29 3.08 3.27
N CYS A 58 1.94 1.92 3.32
CA CYS A 58 2.95 1.47 2.36
C CYS A 58 2.52 0.10 1.83
N ILE A 59 2.11 0.05 0.56
CA ILE A 59 1.64 -1.18 -0.08
C ILE A 59 2.67 -1.59 -1.12
N ASN A 60 3.36 -2.69 -0.85
CA ASN A 60 4.31 -3.30 -1.78
C ASN A 60 3.55 -4.22 -2.73
N PHE A 61 3.81 -4.09 -4.02
CA PHE A 61 3.27 -5.03 -5.00
C PHE A 61 4.03 -6.35 -4.92
N TYR A 62 3.37 -7.45 -5.22
CA TYR A 62 4.07 -8.70 -5.47
C TYR A 62 4.93 -8.46 -6.72
N GLY A 63 6.25 -8.36 -6.54
CA GLY A 63 7.17 -8.36 -7.67
C GLY A 63 7.11 -9.71 -8.39
N ASP A 64 7.51 -9.75 -9.66
CA ASP A 64 7.63 -10.98 -10.46
C ASP A 64 8.59 -12.04 -9.85
N SER A 65 9.21 -11.77 -8.69
CA SER A 65 10.14 -12.66 -7.99
C SER A 65 9.61 -13.18 -6.64
N ALA A 66 8.29 -13.26 -6.46
CA ALA A 66 7.69 -13.95 -5.33
C ALA A 66 7.63 -15.46 -5.58
N GLY A 67 8.81 -16.08 -5.67
CA GLY A 67 8.88 -17.54 -5.69
C GLY A 67 10.26 -18.12 -5.82
N ILE A 68 11.22 -17.79 -4.94
CA ILE A 68 12.09 -18.77 -4.24
C ILE A 68 12.65 -18.08 -2.98
N VAL A 69 12.15 -18.42 -1.80
CA VAL A 69 12.90 -18.22 -0.54
C VAL A 69 13.57 -19.54 -0.24
N THR A 70 14.80 -19.73 -0.74
CA THR A 70 15.64 -20.85 -0.28
C THR A 70 16.14 -20.49 1.12
N LEU A 71 15.50 -21.03 2.15
CA LEU A 71 16.12 -21.18 3.47
C LEU A 71 17.17 -22.28 3.33
N ALA A 72 18.45 -21.88 3.29
CA ALA A 72 19.54 -22.82 3.51
C ALA A 72 19.66 -23.07 5.02
N ALA A 73 19.64 -24.36 5.39
CA ALA A 73 19.85 -24.90 6.73
C ALA A 73 21.34 -24.93 7.11
#